data_AF-A0A7D8Z2G0-F1
#
_entry.id   AF-A0A7D8Z2G0-F1
#
_cell.length_a   1.000
_cell.length_b   1.000
_cell.length_c   1.000
_cell.angle_alpha   90.00
_cell.angle_beta   90.00
_cell.angle_gamma   90.00
#
_symmetry.space_group_name_H-M   'P 1'
#
loop_
_entity.id
_entity.type
_entity.pdbx_description
1 polymer ?
#
loop_
_entity_poly.entity_id
_entity_poly.type
_entity_poly.pdbx_seq_one_letter_code
_entity_poly.pdbx_strand_id
1 'polypeptide(L)'
;MEQQLETSGSALATGSIAARFVSQNALDEATARREQEWKDAYARIGQEPPPQMLEQPDDGRTLYEVGSVMGILKQEEWDDKMKLSNQYRGLQTEELDFLAEKIKEKRAHERKVEEEDNAEVMGYKEALAKRQATVLAAAEPQLATAAKPPAPPAKRIPPKPVKKDIKSLMKGVVVKKKPKPTTGAAPKLAAESSKRPREEDDEPSDKKRKP
;
A
#
# COMPACT_ATOMS: atom_id res chain seq x y z
N MET A 1 6.11 -68.59 -22.02
CA MET A 1 6.99 -67.40 -22.06
C MET A 1 6.72 -66.61 -20.79
N GLU A 2 7.17 -67.17 -19.67
CA GLU A 2 6.93 -66.66 -18.33
C GLU A 2 8.19 -65.97 -17.80
N GLN A 3 7.97 -64.74 -17.33
CA GLN A 3 8.59 -64.13 -16.16
C GLN A 3 10.12 -63.95 -16.17
N GLN A 4 10.55 -62.77 -16.59
CA GLN A 4 11.82 -62.12 -16.20
C GLN A 4 11.48 -60.70 -15.74
N LEU A 5 10.85 -60.58 -14.58
CA LEU A 5 10.69 -59.33 -13.84
C LEU A 5 10.96 -59.67 -12.37
N GLU A 6 11.58 -58.75 -11.63
CA GLU A 6 11.94 -58.83 -10.20
C GLU A 6 13.32 -59.41 -9.86
N THR A 7 14.40 -58.73 -10.29
CA THR A 7 15.72 -58.89 -9.63
C THR A 7 16.30 -57.58 -9.09
N SER A 8 15.61 -56.45 -9.21
CA SER A 8 16.13 -55.15 -8.75
C SER A 8 15.99 -54.87 -7.24
N GLY A 9 15.29 -55.73 -6.49
CA GLY A 9 15.07 -55.54 -5.04
C GLY A 9 15.99 -56.35 -4.10
N SER A 10 16.82 -57.26 -4.63
CA SER A 10 17.46 -58.30 -3.80
C SER A 10 18.87 -57.97 -3.27
N ALA A 11 19.54 -56.94 -3.77
CA ALA A 11 20.95 -56.68 -3.43
C ALA A 11 21.16 -56.12 -2.01
N LEU A 12 20.14 -55.52 -1.39
CA LEU A 12 20.25 -54.95 -0.04
C LEU A 12 20.13 -56.02 1.06
N ALA A 13 19.56 -57.19 0.75
CA ALA A 13 19.20 -58.22 1.72
C ALA A 13 20.35 -59.19 2.08
N THR A 14 21.44 -59.23 1.30
CA THR A 14 22.54 -60.19 1.47
C THR A 14 23.69 -59.73 2.37
N GLY A 15 23.58 -58.58 3.04
CA GLY A 15 24.52 -58.15 4.09
C GLY A 15 25.98 -57.89 3.65
N SER A 16 26.32 -58.15 2.39
CA SER A 16 27.65 -57.95 1.84
C SER A 16 27.82 -56.51 1.38
N ILE A 17 28.81 -55.82 1.96
CA ILE A 17 29.17 -54.43 1.65
C ILE A 17 29.49 -54.25 0.14
N ALA A 18 30.01 -55.28 -0.52
CA ALA A 18 30.33 -55.26 -1.95
C ALA A 18 29.08 -55.17 -2.85
N ALA A 19 27.91 -55.63 -2.40
CA ALA A 19 26.65 -55.52 -3.16
C ALA A 19 26.04 -54.10 -3.13
N ARG A 20 26.58 -53.22 -2.28
CA ARG A 20 26.15 -51.82 -2.13
C ARG A 20 26.93 -50.86 -3.02
N PHE A 21 28.09 -51.28 -3.53
CA PHE A 21 28.92 -50.50 -4.42
C PHE A 21 28.63 -50.90 -5.87
N VAL A 22 28.15 -49.94 -6.65
CA VAL A 22 27.93 -50.09 -8.09
C VAL A 22 29.12 -49.44 -8.79
N SER A 23 29.70 -50.11 -9.79
CA SER A 23 30.76 -49.53 -10.60
C SER A 23 30.20 -48.42 -11.49
N GLN A 24 31.02 -47.43 -11.83
CA GLN A 24 30.63 -46.34 -12.72
C GLN A 24 30.04 -46.87 -14.03
N ASN A 25 30.70 -47.87 -14.64
CA ASN A 25 30.24 -48.49 -15.88
C ASN A 25 28.83 -49.11 -15.74
N ALA A 26 28.52 -49.75 -14.61
CA ALA A 26 27.21 -50.33 -14.39
C ALA A 26 26.10 -49.26 -14.21
N LEU A 27 26.45 -48.09 -13.68
CA LEU A 27 25.54 -46.93 -13.63
C LEU A 27 25.32 -46.36 -15.03
N ASP A 28 26.38 -46.18 -15.81
CA ASP A 28 26.32 -45.64 -17.17
C ASP A 28 25.52 -46.55 -18.13
N GLU A 29 25.66 -47.88 -18.00
CA GLU A 29 24.85 -48.83 -18.77
C GLU A 29 23.37 -48.81 -18.35
N ALA A 30 23.10 -48.63 -17.05
CA ALA A 30 21.73 -48.56 -16.54
C ALA A 30 21.02 -47.26 -16.95
N THR A 31 21.73 -46.12 -16.97
CA THR A 31 21.20 -44.86 -17.49
C THR A 31 20.97 -44.94 -18.99
N ALA A 32 21.91 -45.52 -19.76
CA ALA A 32 21.75 -45.71 -21.20
C ALA A 32 20.54 -46.57 -21.56
N ARG A 33 20.29 -47.67 -20.84
CA ARG A 33 19.08 -48.50 -21.04
C ARG A 33 17.81 -47.72 -20.74
N ARG A 34 17.77 -47.00 -19.62
CA ARG A 34 16.63 -46.17 -19.24
C ARG A 34 16.36 -45.09 -20.28
N GLU A 35 17.40 -44.45 -20.82
CA GLU A 35 17.26 -43.45 -21.88
C GLU A 35 16.73 -44.04 -23.18
N GLN A 36 17.17 -45.24 -23.57
CA GLN A 36 16.66 -45.93 -24.76
C GLN A 36 15.19 -46.27 -24.59
N GLU A 37 14.80 -46.85 -23.45
CA GLU A 37 13.40 -47.15 -23.13
C GLU A 37 12.52 -45.89 -23.13
N TRP A 38 13.05 -44.76 -22.61
CA TRP A 38 12.37 -43.47 -22.68
C TRP A 38 12.23 -42.97 -24.12
N LYS A 39 13.30 -42.99 -24.92
CA LYS A 39 13.25 -42.60 -26.33
C LYS A 39 12.23 -43.43 -27.11
N ASP A 40 12.19 -44.73 -26.86
CA ASP A 40 11.23 -45.65 -27.48
C ASP A 40 9.79 -45.36 -27.02
N ALA A 41 9.58 -45.07 -25.73
CA ALA A 41 8.27 -44.70 -25.20
C ALA A 41 7.75 -43.39 -25.80
N TYR A 42 8.61 -42.38 -25.95
CA TYR A 42 8.27 -41.11 -26.60
C TYR A 42 8.04 -41.28 -28.10
N ALA A 43 8.87 -42.07 -28.79
CA ALA A 43 8.67 -42.42 -30.19
C ALA A 43 7.32 -43.13 -30.41
N ARG A 44 6.91 -44.01 -29.48
CA ARG A 44 5.60 -44.67 -29.49
C ARG A 44 4.44 -43.70 -29.30
N ILE A 45 4.61 -42.65 -28.51
CA ILE A 45 3.63 -41.57 -28.30
C ILE A 45 3.60 -40.61 -29.50
N GLY A 46 4.61 -40.65 -30.38
CA GLY A 46 4.74 -39.78 -31.54
C GLY A 46 5.17 -38.35 -31.18
N GLN A 47 5.75 -38.17 -29.98
CA GLN A 47 6.24 -36.89 -29.48
C GLN A 47 7.76 -36.96 -29.32
N GLU A 48 8.48 -35.90 -29.68
CA GLU A 48 9.91 -35.82 -29.44
C GLU A 48 10.19 -35.81 -27.92
N PRO A 49 11.18 -36.58 -27.43
CA PRO A 49 11.61 -36.51 -26.05
C PRO A 49 11.91 -35.04 -25.67
N PRO A 50 11.40 -34.55 -24.53
CA PRO A 50 11.74 -33.22 -24.04
C PRO A 50 13.25 -33.05 -23.98
N PRO A 51 13.79 -31.86 -24.34
CA PRO A 51 15.21 -31.59 -24.24
C PRO A 51 15.73 -31.99 -22.86
N GLN A 52 16.82 -32.76 -22.84
CA GLN A 52 17.47 -33.12 -21.58
C GLN A 52 17.79 -31.84 -20.83
N MET A 53 17.23 -31.70 -19.63
CA MET A 53 17.55 -30.56 -18.78
C MET A 53 19.05 -30.63 -18.49
N LEU A 54 19.79 -29.68 -19.05
CA LEU A 54 21.21 -29.54 -18.78
C LEU A 54 21.39 -29.50 -17.27
N GLU A 55 22.28 -30.35 -16.76
CA GLU A 55 22.66 -30.36 -15.36
C GLU A 55 23.15 -28.95 -15.04
N GLN A 56 22.34 -28.20 -14.29
CA GLN A 56 22.69 -26.83 -13.98
C GLN A 56 23.97 -26.85 -13.15
N PRO A 57 24.94 -25.97 -13.48
CA PRO A 57 26.18 -25.90 -12.71
C PRO A 57 25.81 -25.70 -11.24
N ASP A 58 26.47 -26.47 -10.38
CA ASP A 58 26.20 -26.48 -8.94
C ASP A 58 26.38 -25.06 -8.38
N ASP A 59 25.26 -24.37 -8.20
CA ASP A 59 25.17 -23.04 -7.61
C ASP A 59 25.36 -23.31 -6.13
N GLY A 60 26.60 -23.23 -5.62
CA GLY A 60 27.05 -23.68 -4.29
C GLY A 60 26.31 -23.16 -3.03
N ARG A 61 25.13 -22.58 -3.23
CA ARG A 61 24.04 -22.42 -2.27
C ARG A 61 23.57 -23.77 -1.77
N THR A 62 23.14 -23.79 -0.52
CA THR A 62 22.58 -25.01 0.06
C THR A 62 21.18 -25.28 -0.51
N LEU A 63 20.77 -26.55 -0.57
CA LEU A 63 19.40 -26.92 -0.98
C LEU A 63 18.31 -26.19 -0.18
N TYR A 64 18.60 -25.86 1.09
CA TYR A 64 17.70 -25.08 1.94
C TYR A 64 17.50 -23.65 1.42
N GLU A 65 18.58 -22.99 1.01
CA GLU A 65 18.51 -21.64 0.43
C GLU A 65 17.74 -21.65 -0.89
N VAL A 66 18.01 -22.63 -1.76
CA VAL A 66 17.28 -22.80 -3.03
C VAL A 66 15.78 -23.02 -2.79
N GLY A 67 15.43 -23.92 -1.87
CA GLY A 67 14.03 -24.19 -1.52
C GLY A 67 13.33 -22.99 -0.87
N SER A 68 14.04 -22.26 -0.01
CA SER A 68 13.53 -21.05 0.63
C SER A 68 13.26 -19.94 -0.38
N VAL A 69 14.20 -19.70 -1.30
CA VAL A 69 14.04 -18.71 -2.37
C VAL A 69 12.88 -19.08 -3.29
N MET A 70 12.74 -20.36 -3.65
CA MET A 70 11.60 -20.83 -4.46
C MET A 70 10.26 -20.63 -3.74
N GLY A 71 10.22 -20.90 -2.43
CA GLY A 71 9.04 -20.69 -1.60
C GLY A 71 8.66 -19.20 -1.49
N ILE A 72 9.65 -18.34 -1.24
CA ILE A 72 9.45 -16.88 -1.18
C ILE A 72 8.95 -16.36 -2.52
N LEU A 73 9.59 -16.74 -3.64
CA LEU A 73 9.18 -16.29 -4.96
C LEU A 73 7.73 -16.68 -5.28
N LYS A 74 7.35 -17.92 -4.95
CA LYS A 74 5.99 -18.40 -5.16
C LYS A 74 4.97 -17.70 -4.25
N GLN A 75 5.36 -17.36 -3.02
CA GLN A 75 4.54 -16.58 -2.11
C GLN A 75 4.37 -15.14 -2.61
N GLU A 76 5.45 -14.50 -3.08
CA GLU A 76 5.41 -13.16 -3.67
C GLU A 76 4.52 -13.11 -4.92
N GLU A 77 4.63 -14.10 -5.80
CA GLU A 77 3.74 -14.22 -6.97
C GLU A 77 2.27 -14.40 -6.58
N TRP A 78 2.01 -15.16 -5.52
CA TRP A 78 0.66 -15.38 -5.01
C TRP A 78 0.11 -14.10 -4.37
N ASP A 79 0.92 -13.43 -3.55
CA ASP A 79 0.59 -12.16 -2.92
C ASP A 79 0.33 -11.09 -3.98
N ASP A 80 1.13 -11.00 -5.03
CA ASP A 80 0.91 -10.02 -6.11
C ASP A 80 -0.39 -10.26 -6.88
N LYS A 81 -0.71 -11.54 -7.16
CA LYS A 81 -2.00 -11.92 -7.79
C LYS A 81 -3.19 -11.61 -6.87
N MET A 82 -3.06 -11.85 -5.58
CA MET A 82 -4.14 -11.68 -4.59
C MET A 82 -4.27 -10.24 -4.07
N LYS A 83 -3.21 -9.44 -4.09
CA LYS A 83 -3.19 -8.06 -3.61
C LYS A 83 -4.20 -7.19 -4.35
N LEU A 84 -4.29 -7.33 -5.67
CA LEU A 84 -5.29 -6.61 -6.46
C LEU A 84 -6.70 -7.16 -6.21
N SER A 85 -6.85 -8.45 -5.96
CA SER A 85 -8.15 -9.05 -5.59
C SER A 85 -8.68 -8.44 -4.29
N ASN A 86 -7.82 -8.19 -3.30
CA ASN A 86 -8.22 -7.55 -2.04
C ASN A 86 -8.53 -6.06 -2.20
N GLN A 87 -7.85 -5.37 -3.13
CA GLN A 87 -8.06 -3.94 -3.37
C GLN A 87 -9.36 -3.64 -4.12
N TYR A 88 -9.77 -4.52 -5.04
CA TYR A 88 -10.98 -4.39 -5.83
C TYR A 88 -12.04 -5.42 -5.43
N ARG A 89 -12.17 -5.68 -4.13
CA ARG A 89 -13.29 -6.46 -3.59
C ARG A 89 -14.52 -5.56 -3.44
N GLY A 90 -15.71 -6.14 -3.58
CA GLY A 90 -16.94 -5.47 -3.17
C GLY A 90 -16.94 -5.19 -1.65
N LEU A 91 -17.56 -4.08 -1.25
CA LEU A 91 -17.88 -3.83 0.15
C LEU A 91 -18.88 -4.89 0.62
N GLN A 92 -18.64 -5.47 1.79
CA GLN A 92 -19.60 -6.40 2.42
C GLN A 92 -20.83 -5.60 2.90
N THR A 93 -21.97 -6.28 3.12
CA THR A 93 -23.20 -5.61 3.60
C THR A 93 -22.98 -4.90 4.92
N GLU A 94 -22.25 -5.52 5.86
CA GLU A 94 -21.89 -4.91 7.14
C GLU A 94 -20.99 -3.67 6.97
N GLU A 95 -20.04 -3.70 6.01
CA GLU A 95 -19.16 -2.57 5.72
C GLU A 95 -19.93 -1.40 5.08
N LEU A 96 -20.92 -1.70 4.23
CA LEU A 96 -21.84 -0.71 3.69
C LEU A 96 -22.67 -0.05 4.77
N ASP A 97 -23.23 -0.84 5.69
CA ASP A 97 -24.04 -0.35 6.81
C ASP A 97 -23.21 0.53 7.75
N PHE A 98 -21.98 0.10 8.07
CA PHE A 98 -21.04 0.90 8.85
C PHE A 98 -20.73 2.26 8.20
N LEU A 99 -20.45 2.27 6.89
CA LEU A 99 -20.22 3.53 6.16
C LEU A 99 -21.48 4.41 6.13
N ALA A 100 -22.66 3.81 5.96
CA ALA A 100 -23.93 4.54 6.02
C ALA A 100 -24.17 5.15 7.40
N GLU A 101 -23.87 4.42 8.47
CA GLU A 101 -23.95 4.90 9.85
C GLU A 101 -22.97 6.05 10.09
N LYS A 102 -21.72 5.93 9.64
CA LYS A 102 -20.72 7.01 9.75
C LYS A 102 -21.13 8.27 9.01
N ILE A 103 -21.72 8.13 7.82
CA ILE A 103 -22.27 9.27 7.07
C ILE A 103 -23.44 9.90 7.84
N LYS A 104 -24.33 9.08 8.41
CA LYS A 104 -25.46 9.56 9.22
C LYS A 104 -24.99 10.28 10.49
N GLU A 105 -24.00 9.72 11.19
CA GLU A 105 -23.36 10.32 12.38
C GLU A 105 -22.77 11.68 12.04
N LYS A 106 -22.00 11.78 10.93
CA LYS A 106 -21.42 13.05 10.48
C LYS A 106 -22.49 14.11 10.19
N ARG A 107 -23.55 13.75 9.46
CA ARG A 107 -24.66 14.69 9.18
C ARG A 107 -25.40 15.10 10.45
N ALA A 108 -25.61 14.17 11.39
CA ALA A 108 -26.26 14.47 12.66
C ALA A 108 -25.42 15.43 13.51
N HIS A 109 -24.09 15.25 13.52
CA HIS A 109 -23.18 16.17 14.17
C HIS A 109 -23.20 17.55 13.53
N GLU A 110 -23.11 17.64 12.20
CA GLU A 110 -23.21 18.91 11.47
C GLU A 110 -24.53 19.63 11.75
N ARG A 111 -25.66 18.90 11.72
CA ARG A 111 -26.98 19.45 12.04
C ARG A 111 -27.06 19.96 13.48
N LYS A 112 -26.49 19.22 14.43
CA LYS A 112 -26.48 19.63 15.84
C LYS A 112 -25.68 20.92 16.04
N VAL A 113 -24.52 21.04 15.40
CA VAL A 113 -23.73 22.28 15.44
C VAL A 113 -24.52 23.43 14.83
N GLU A 114 -25.19 23.21 13.70
CA GLU A 114 -26.02 24.24 13.06
C GLU A 114 -27.24 24.64 13.92
N GLU A 115 -27.87 23.69 14.62
CA GLU A 115 -28.95 23.96 15.58
C GLU A 115 -28.45 24.79 16.78
N GLU A 116 -27.27 24.47 17.33
CA GLU A 116 -26.63 25.22 18.42
C GLU A 116 -26.27 26.65 17.97
N ASP A 117 -25.62 26.80 16.82
CA ASP A 117 -25.27 28.12 16.25
C ASP A 117 -26.52 28.97 15.99
N ASN A 118 -27.58 28.37 15.45
CA ASN A 118 -28.84 29.07 15.21
C ASN A 118 -29.52 29.50 16.52
N ALA A 119 -29.49 28.66 17.55
CA ALA A 119 -30.03 29.00 18.86
C ALA A 119 -29.29 30.20 19.50
N GLU A 120 -27.95 30.24 19.39
CA GLU A 120 -27.14 31.37 19.84
C GLU A 120 -27.46 32.67 19.09
N VAL A 121 -27.57 32.60 17.75
CA VAL A 121 -27.92 33.76 16.91
C VAL A 121 -29.32 34.28 17.24
N MET A 122 -30.29 33.40 17.45
CA MET A 122 -31.66 33.78 17.82
C MET A 122 -31.69 34.42 19.21
N GLY A 123 -30.99 33.83 20.20
CA GLY A 123 -30.87 34.42 21.54
C GLY A 123 -30.22 35.80 21.52
N TYR A 124 -29.20 36.02 20.69
CA TYR A 124 -28.58 37.33 20.51
C TYR A 124 -29.54 38.35 19.90
N LYS A 125 -30.29 37.96 18.85
CA LYS A 125 -31.30 38.83 18.22
C LYS A 125 -32.38 39.24 19.21
N GLU A 126 -32.87 38.30 20.03
CA GLU A 126 -33.84 38.59 21.08
C GLU A 126 -33.28 39.53 22.16
N ALA A 127 -32.04 39.31 22.61
CA ALA A 127 -31.39 40.18 23.59
C ALA A 127 -31.18 41.61 23.05
N LEU A 128 -30.80 41.75 21.78
CA LEU A 128 -30.74 43.05 21.10
C LEU A 128 -32.11 43.71 21.01
N ALA A 129 -33.15 42.98 20.61
CA ALA A 129 -34.51 43.50 20.53
C ALA A 129 -35.02 43.96 21.90
N LYS A 130 -34.78 43.18 22.97
CA LYS A 130 -35.10 43.55 24.36
C LYS A 130 -34.36 44.83 24.78
N ARG A 131 -33.05 44.92 24.48
CA ARG A 131 -32.24 46.12 24.79
C ARG A 131 -32.70 47.35 24.00
N GLN A 132 -33.08 47.19 22.74
CA GLN A 132 -33.62 48.29 21.94
C GLN A 132 -34.98 48.72 22.48
N ALA A 133 -35.86 47.78 22.82
CA ALA A 133 -37.15 48.07 23.44
C ALA A 133 -37.01 48.81 24.78
N THR A 134 -36.06 48.42 25.64
CA THR A 134 -35.81 49.15 26.90
C THR A 134 -35.24 50.54 26.68
N VAL A 135 -34.36 50.74 25.69
CA VAL A 135 -33.84 52.06 25.32
C VAL A 135 -34.94 52.96 24.77
N LEU A 136 -35.81 52.43 23.90
CA LEU A 136 -36.95 53.17 23.34
C LEU A 136 -37.98 53.51 24.43
N ALA A 137 -38.29 52.57 25.33
CA ALA A 137 -39.18 52.80 26.47
C ALA A 137 -38.61 53.81 27.49
N ALA A 138 -37.29 53.91 27.61
CA ALA A 138 -36.62 54.91 28.45
C ALA A 138 -36.48 56.29 27.78
N ALA A 139 -36.75 56.41 26.47
CA ALA A 139 -36.58 57.63 25.68
C ALA A 139 -37.84 58.51 25.57
N GLU A 140 -38.98 58.10 26.12
CA GLU A 140 -40.22 58.90 26.21
C GLU A 140 -40.63 59.11 27.68
N PRO A 141 -41.07 60.31 28.09
CA PRO A 141 -40.17 61.39 28.52
C PRO A 141 -40.12 61.53 30.04
N GLN A 142 -38.92 61.61 30.61
CA GLN A 142 -38.70 62.23 31.92
C GLN A 142 -38.11 63.63 31.74
N LEU A 143 -38.99 64.61 31.62
CA LEU A 143 -38.71 65.98 32.05
C LEU A 143 -38.63 65.95 33.58
N ALA A 144 -37.42 66.02 34.14
CA ALA A 144 -37.06 66.95 35.22
C ALA A 144 -35.78 66.52 35.96
N THR A 145 -34.99 67.55 36.26
CA THR A 145 -33.93 67.65 37.28
C THR A 145 -32.55 67.10 36.94
N ALA A 146 -31.74 68.07 36.48
CA ALA A 146 -30.31 68.14 36.63
C ALA A 146 -29.82 67.77 38.05
N ALA A 147 -28.75 66.98 38.10
CA ALA A 147 -27.70 67.11 39.11
C ALA A 147 -26.42 66.41 38.61
N LYS A 148 -25.41 67.22 38.31
CA LYS A 148 -24.04 66.81 37.98
C LYS A 148 -23.31 66.42 39.27
N PRO A 149 -22.74 65.22 39.41
CA PRO A 149 -21.77 64.93 40.47
C PRO A 149 -20.33 65.26 40.01
N PRO A 150 -19.41 65.56 40.95
CA PRO A 150 -18.07 66.04 40.66
C PRO A 150 -17.11 64.93 40.21
N ALA A 151 -16.13 65.32 39.41
CA ALA A 151 -15.11 64.47 38.82
C ALA A 151 -14.17 63.83 39.87
N PRO A 152 -13.85 62.53 39.76
CA PRO A 152 -12.71 61.93 40.46
C PRO A 152 -11.41 62.05 39.63
N PRO A 153 -10.23 61.98 40.27
CA PRO A 153 -8.95 62.32 39.65
C PRO A 153 -8.43 61.23 38.70
N ALA A 154 -7.70 61.70 37.68
CA ALA A 154 -7.10 60.90 36.61
C ALA A 154 -6.27 59.72 37.14
N LYS A 155 -6.73 58.50 36.86
CA LYS A 155 -5.91 57.28 36.94
C LYS A 155 -5.36 56.94 35.55
N ARG A 156 -4.07 56.64 35.54
CA ARG A 156 -3.23 56.39 34.36
C ARG A 156 -3.78 55.24 33.52
N ILE A 157 -3.88 55.48 32.21
CA ILE A 157 -4.26 54.50 31.20
C ILE A 157 -3.08 53.50 31.04
N PRO A 158 -3.28 52.18 31.21
CA PRO A 158 -2.29 51.21 30.73
C PRO A 158 -2.38 51.12 29.19
N PRO A 159 -1.25 51.04 28.45
CA PRO A 159 -1.28 50.99 27.00
C PRO A 159 -2.00 49.72 26.52
N LYS A 160 -2.85 49.88 25.49
CA LYS A 160 -3.57 48.80 24.81
C LYS A 160 -2.56 47.75 24.30
N PRO A 161 -2.82 46.44 24.46
CA PRO A 161 -1.95 45.42 23.91
C PRO A 161 -1.98 45.46 22.38
N VAL A 162 -0.80 45.55 21.79
CA VAL A 162 -0.58 45.51 20.34
C VAL A 162 -1.12 44.18 19.81
N LYS A 163 -1.99 44.24 18.80
CA LYS A 163 -2.53 43.06 18.13
C LYS A 163 -1.36 42.26 17.55
N LYS A 164 -1.12 41.06 18.07
CA LYS A 164 -0.10 40.15 17.53
C LYS A 164 -0.55 39.71 16.14
N ASP A 165 0.29 39.97 15.14
CA ASP A 165 0.02 39.60 13.75
C ASP A 165 -0.13 38.09 13.61
N ILE A 166 -1.31 37.64 13.17
CA ILE A 166 -1.65 36.24 12.89
C ILE A 166 -0.67 35.65 11.84
N LYS A 167 -0.09 36.50 10.98
CA LYS A 167 0.93 36.15 9.98
C LYS A 167 2.27 35.72 10.60
N SER A 168 2.56 36.14 11.82
CA SER A 168 3.74 35.68 12.59
C SER A 168 3.50 34.29 13.20
N LEU A 169 2.25 34.00 13.59
CA LEU A 169 1.86 32.70 14.15
C LEU A 169 1.95 31.54 13.14
N MET A 170 1.85 31.84 11.84
CA MET A 170 1.92 30.85 10.76
C MET A 170 3.34 30.60 10.22
N LYS A 171 4.36 31.30 10.75
CA LYS A 171 5.77 31.15 10.30
C LYS A 171 6.45 29.87 10.84
N GLY A 172 5.75 29.06 11.63
CA GLY A 172 6.30 27.89 12.33
C GLY A 172 5.68 26.54 11.95
N VAL A 173 4.88 26.44 10.89
CA VAL A 173 4.36 25.14 10.43
C VAL A 173 5.47 24.37 9.71
N VAL A 174 6.23 23.59 10.47
CA VAL A 174 7.18 22.62 9.94
C VAL A 174 6.43 21.34 9.59
N VAL A 175 6.24 21.06 8.31
CA VAL A 175 5.78 19.74 7.85
C VAL A 175 6.90 18.73 8.09
N LYS A 176 6.74 17.87 9.11
CA LYS A 176 7.63 16.72 9.32
C LYS A 176 7.39 15.70 8.21
N LYS A 177 8.20 15.79 7.15
CA LYS A 177 8.29 14.76 6.09
C LYS A 177 8.80 13.47 6.72
N LYS A 178 7.97 12.42 6.76
CA LYS A 178 8.41 11.09 7.22
C LYS A 178 9.46 10.54 6.24
N PRO A 179 10.58 9.96 6.73
CA PRO A 179 11.56 9.36 5.86
C PRO A 179 11.03 8.07 5.23
N LYS A 180 11.24 7.96 3.93
CA LYS A 180 11.11 6.72 3.15
C LYS A 180 12.18 5.73 3.64
N PRO A 181 11.86 4.47 3.96
CA PRO A 181 12.88 3.48 4.27
C PRO A 181 13.64 3.14 2.99
N THR A 182 14.90 3.55 2.91
CA THR A 182 15.87 3.06 1.92
C THR A 182 16.89 2.22 2.64
N THR A 183 16.70 0.91 2.58
CA THR A 183 17.69 -0.08 2.98
C THR A 183 18.81 -0.11 1.95
N GLY A 184 20.05 0.00 2.43
CA GLY A 184 21.16 -0.83 1.97
C GLY A 184 21.82 -0.48 0.63
N ALA A 185 23.01 0.10 0.74
CA ALA A 185 23.96 0.37 -0.34
C ALA A 185 24.47 -0.89 -1.07
N ALA A 186 24.73 -0.75 -2.37
CA ALA A 186 25.77 -1.47 -3.11
C ALA A 186 26.61 -0.43 -3.91
N PRO A 187 27.93 -0.65 -4.10
CA PRO A 187 28.87 0.41 -4.46
C PRO A 187 28.92 0.73 -5.96
N LYS A 188 29.29 1.97 -6.24
CA LYS A 188 29.53 2.53 -7.57
C LYS A 188 30.88 2.08 -8.12
N LEU A 189 30.91 1.52 -9.32
CA LEU A 189 32.05 1.58 -10.23
C LEU A 189 31.81 2.71 -11.25
N ALA A 190 32.85 3.48 -11.48
CA ALA A 190 32.89 4.66 -12.34
C ALA A 190 32.95 4.28 -13.83
N ALA A 191 32.25 5.05 -14.68
CA ALA A 191 32.70 5.39 -16.03
C ALA A 191 31.84 6.53 -16.62
N GLU A 192 32.51 7.68 -16.78
CA GLU A 192 32.42 8.74 -17.79
C GLU A 192 31.18 8.89 -18.70
N SER A 193 30.75 10.16 -18.79
CA SER A 193 29.80 10.75 -19.73
C SER A 193 30.34 10.96 -21.15
N SER A 194 29.52 10.73 -22.20
CA SER A 194 29.50 11.57 -23.43
C SER A 194 28.29 11.34 -24.37
N LYS A 195 27.40 12.34 -24.40
CA LYS A 195 26.82 13.05 -25.57
C LYS A 195 26.35 12.29 -26.86
N ARG A 196 25.01 12.18 -27.02
CA ARG A 196 24.06 12.48 -28.16
C ARG A 196 24.48 12.27 -29.64
N PRO A 197 23.55 11.98 -30.60
CA PRO A 197 22.21 12.61 -30.81
C PRO A 197 21.03 11.62 -31.04
N ARG A 198 19.77 11.90 -30.69
CA ARG A 198 18.70 12.67 -31.38
C ARG A 198 18.58 12.39 -32.89
N GLU A 199 17.74 11.43 -33.24
CA GLU A 199 16.98 11.42 -34.50
C GLU A 199 15.49 11.39 -34.15
N GLU A 200 14.80 12.41 -34.66
CA GLU A 200 13.36 12.46 -34.85
C GLU A 200 13.10 11.80 -36.20
N ASP A 201 12.20 10.83 -36.26
CA ASP A 201 11.46 10.57 -37.48
C ASP A 201 9.96 10.67 -37.17
N ASP A 202 9.34 11.48 -38.00
CA ASP A 202 7.96 11.91 -38.10
C ASP A 202 6.96 10.71 -38.19
N GLU A 203 5.86 10.87 -37.45
CA GLU A 203 4.44 10.51 -37.71
C GLU A 203 3.99 10.05 -39.13
N PRO A 204 2.70 9.70 -39.39
CA PRO A 204 1.78 8.75 -38.73
C PRO A 204 0.97 7.92 -39.77
N SER A 205 0.14 6.95 -39.35
CA SER A 205 -1.20 6.65 -39.92
C SER A 205 -1.74 5.35 -39.30
N ASP A 206 -2.72 5.38 -38.41
CA ASP A 206 -4.14 5.68 -38.66
C ASP A 206 -4.81 4.60 -39.51
N LYS A 207 -5.63 3.76 -38.85
CA LYS A 207 -6.87 3.16 -39.40
C LYS A 207 -7.66 2.44 -38.30
N LYS A 208 -8.57 3.20 -37.70
CA LYS A 208 -9.87 2.72 -37.20
C LYS A 208 -10.50 1.74 -38.18
N ARG A 209 -11.03 0.60 -37.71
CA ARG A 209 -12.27 0.00 -38.25
C ARG A 209 -13.01 -0.82 -37.16
N LYS A 210 -13.98 -0.15 -36.53
CA LYS A 210 -15.33 -0.66 -36.22
C LYS A 210 -16.29 0.46 -36.64
N PRO A 211 -17.49 0.14 -37.14
CA PRO A 211 -18.56 -0.48 -36.35
C PRO A 211 -18.79 -1.96 -36.68
#